data_AF-A0AAF0YL31-F1
#
_entry.id   AF-A0AAF0YL31-F1
#
_cell.length_a   1.000
_cell.length_b   1.000
_cell.length_c   1.000
_cell.angle_alpha   90.00
_cell.angle_beta   90.00
_cell.angle_gamma   90.00
#
_symmetry.space_group_name_H-M   'P 1'
#
loop_
_entity.id
_entity.type
_entity.pdbx_description
1 polymer ?
#
loop_
_entity_poly.entity_id
_entity_poly.type
_entity_poly.pdbx_seq_one_letter_code
_entity_poly.pdbx_strand_id
1 'polypeptide(L)' 'MKETSKIVHRKIPMIVRILLYLYIAILLVVIGLMIGYGILGNPFEVFRIETWQHIKDLMRG' A
#
# COMPACT_ATOMS: atom_id res chain seq x y z
N MET A 1 -32.67 30.85 -21.28
CA MET A 1 -31.20 30.90 -21.38
C MET A 1 -30.63 30.09 -20.22
N LYS A 2 -30.16 28.86 -20.46
CA LYS A 2 -29.54 28.03 -19.41
C LYS A 2 -28.03 28.13 -19.58
N GLU A 3 -27.37 28.69 -18.59
CA GLU A 3 -25.92 28.85 -18.58
C GLU A 3 -25.23 27.49 -18.69
N THR A 4 -24.51 27.29 -19.79
CA THR A 4 -23.66 26.13 -20.04
C THR A 4 -22.43 26.24 -19.13
N SER A 5 -22.57 25.72 -17.91
CA SER A 5 -21.49 25.57 -16.95
C SER A 5 -20.35 24.79 -17.60
N LYS A 6 -19.23 25.49 -17.86
CA LYS A 6 -17.98 24.89 -18.33
C LYS A 6 -17.58 23.82 -17.33
N ILE A 7 -17.80 22.55 -17.68
CA ILE A 7 -17.25 21.40 -16.98
C ILE A 7 -15.75 21.43 -17.24
N VAL A 8 -15.01 22.15 -16.39
CA VAL A 8 -13.56 22.09 -16.31
C VAL A 8 -13.23 20.67 -15.88
N HIS A 9 -12.99 19.80 -16.86
CA HIS A 9 -12.43 18.48 -16.66
C HIS A 9 -11.00 18.65 -16.14
N ARG A 10 -10.86 18.90 -14.84
CA ARG A 10 -9.56 18.90 -14.15
C ARG A 10 -9.13 17.43 -14.03
N LYS A 11 -8.65 16.88 -15.15
CA LYS A 11 -8.23 15.48 -15.37
C LYS A 11 -6.90 15.14 -14.70
N ILE A 12 -6.57 15.76 -13.58
CA ILE A 12 -5.46 15.32 -12.74
C ILE A 12 -5.96 15.40 -11.31
N PRO A 13 -6.55 14.30 -10.78
CA PRO A 13 -6.92 14.26 -9.38
C PRO A 13 -5.60 14.32 -8.59
N MET A 14 -5.39 15.41 -7.86
CA MET A 14 -4.25 15.54 -6.93
C MET A 14 -4.20 14.35 -5.96
N ILE A 15 -5.38 13.80 -5.64
CA ILE A 15 -5.57 12.58 -4.83
C ILE A 15 -4.93 11.34 -5.47
N VAL A 16 -5.03 11.14 -6.79
CA VAL A 16 -4.46 9.95 -7.46
C VAL A 16 -2.95 9.90 -7.31
N ARG A 17 -2.29 11.07 -7.38
CA ARG A 17 -0.85 11.16 -7.19
C ARG A 17 -0.45 10.83 -5.75
N ILE A 18 -1.20 11.29 -4.76
CA ILE A 18 -1.01 10.95 -3.34
C ILE A 18 -1.21 9.45 -3.11
N LEU A 19 -2.28 8.87 -3.68
CA LEU A 19 -2.57 7.44 -3.59
C LEU A 19 -1.45 6.59 -4.20
N LEU A 20 -0.87 7.03 -5.32
CA LEU A 20 0.27 6.38 -5.97
C LEU A 20 1.49 6.36 -5.06
N TYR A 21 1.85 7.52 -4.46
CA TYR A 21 2.98 7.58 -3.53
C TYR A 21 2.74 6.73 -2.28
N LEU A 22 1.52 6.73 -1.75
CA LEU A 22 1.14 5.88 -0.61
C LEU A 22 1.29 4.40 -0.95
N TYR A 23 0.85 3.98 -2.14
CA TYR A 23 0.97 2.60 -2.61
C TYR A 23 2.44 2.17 -2.73
N ILE A 24 3.29 3.02 -3.29
CA ILE A 24 4.74 2.78 -3.39
C ILE A 24 5.38 2.71 -1.99
N ALA A 25 4.97 3.57 -1.06
CA ALA A 25 5.46 3.54 0.31
C ALA A 25 5.07 2.23 1.02
N ILE A 26 3.84 1.76 0.85
CA ILE A 26 3.39 0.46 1.38
C ILE A 26 4.22 -0.67 0.78
N LEU A 27 4.45 -0.67 -0.52
CA LEU A 27 5.31 -1.66 -1.18
C LEU A 27 6.73 -1.65 -0.62
N LEU A 28 7.34 -0.48 -0.43
CA LEU A 28 8.67 -0.36 0.18
C LEU A 28 8.70 -0.88 1.62
N VAL A 29 7.66 -0.65 2.41
CA VAL A 29 7.53 -1.19 3.76
C VAL A 29 7.42 -2.71 3.71
N VAL A 30 6.61 -3.27 2.82
CA VAL A 30 6.46 -4.73 2.66
C VAL A 30 7.78 -5.36 2.21
N ILE A 31 8.48 -4.74 1.25
CA ILE A 31 9.80 -5.20 0.78
C ILE A 31 10.85 -5.07 1.89
N GLY A 32 10.84 -3.98 2.65
CA GLY A 32 11.71 -3.78 3.80
C GLY A 32 11.46 -4.81 4.90
N LEU A 33 10.18 -5.15 5.14
CA LEU A 33 9.79 -6.23 6.04
C LEU A 33 10.25 -7.58 5.51
N MET A 34 10.11 -7.84 4.20
CA MET A 34 10.62 -9.06 3.54
C MET A 34 12.12 -9.19 3.68
N ILE A 35 12.88 -8.10 3.54
CA ILE A 35 14.33 -8.13 3.70
C ILE A 35 14.67 -8.32 5.19
N GLY A 36 13.99 -7.61 6.09
CA GLY A 36 14.21 -7.71 7.54
C GLY A 36 13.87 -9.08 8.13
N TYR A 37 12.73 -9.67 7.74
CA TYR A 37 12.34 -11.03 8.13
C TYR A 37 13.04 -12.12 7.32
N GLY A 38 13.37 -11.84 6.06
CA GLY A 38 14.07 -12.77 5.18
C GLY A 38 15.50 -13.08 5.65
N ILE A 39 16.12 -12.17 6.41
CA ILE A 39 17.40 -12.43 7.08
C ILE A 39 17.24 -13.45 8.23
N LEU A 40 16.05 -13.61 8.81
CA LEU A 40 15.74 -14.59 9.85
C LEU A 40 15.20 -15.93 9.32
N GLY A 41 14.87 -16.07 8.02
CA GLY A 41 14.22 -17.27 7.48
C GLY A 41 13.92 -17.24 5.98
N ASN A 42 12.66 -17.52 5.59
CA ASN A 42 12.24 -17.65 4.18
C ASN A 42 11.56 -16.36 3.63
N PRO A 43 12.15 -15.68 2.63
CA PRO A 43 11.68 -14.37 2.14
C PRO A 43 10.33 -14.39 1.41
N PHE A 44 9.82 -15.56 1.00
CA PHE A 44 8.54 -15.70 0.30
C PHE A 44 7.31 -15.70 1.22
N GLU A 45 7.51 -15.81 2.53
CA GLU A 45 6.42 -15.90 3.51
C GLU A 45 5.58 -14.61 3.59
N VAL A 46 6.16 -13.43 3.36
CA VAL A 46 5.44 -12.14 3.51
C VAL A 46 4.27 -11.96 2.53
N PHE A 47 4.27 -12.66 1.39
CA PHE A 47 3.13 -12.70 0.46
C PHE A 47 2.02 -13.66 0.90
N ARG A 48 2.27 -14.53 1.89
CA ARG A 48 1.29 -15.46 2.42
C ARG A 48 0.48 -14.78 3.53
N ILE A 49 -0.83 -14.97 3.49
CA ILE A 49 -1.77 -14.51 4.54
C ILE A 49 -1.40 -15.07 5.92
N GLU A 50 -0.68 -16.19 5.96
CA GLU A 50 -0.21 -16.86 7.17
C GLU A 50 0.77 -16.01 7.99
N THR A 51 1.66 -15.21 7.37
CA THR A 51 2.56 -14.30 8.11
C THR A 51 1.78 -13.20 8.81
N TRP A 52 0.70 -12.69 8.21
CA TRP A 52 -0.17 -11.71 8.85
C TRP A 52 -0.94 -12.31 10.02
N GLN A 53 -1.27 -13.60 9.97
CA GLN A 53 -1.82 -14.29 11.14
C GLN A 53 -0.76 -14.44 12.24
N HIS A 54 0.46 -14.83 11.89
CA HIS A 54 1.57 -14.94 12.84
C HIS A 54 1.92 -13.61 13.53
N ILE A 55 1.96 -12.50 12.78
CA ILE A 55 2.20 -11.15 13.35
C ILE A 55 1.04 -10.73 14.27
N LYS A 56 -0.20 -11.01 13.89
CA LYS A 56 -1.37 -10.73 14.76
C LYS A 56 -1.34 -11.59 16.01
N ASP A 57 -0.85 -12.82 15.91
CA ASP A 57 -0.71 -13.73 17.05
C ASP A 57 0.41 -13.25 18.00
N LEU A 58 1.56 -12.83 17.46
CA LEU A 58 2.64 -12.18 18.22
C LEU A 58 2.21 -10.90 18.94
N MET A 59 1.26 -10.15 18.39
CA MET A 59 0.73 -8.94 19.04
C MET A 59 -0.34 -9.26 20.08
N ARG A 60 -0.96 -10.44 20.00
CA ARG A 60 -2.05 -10.87 20.89
C ARG A 60 -1.56 -11.73 22.05
N GLY A 61 -0.33 -12.23 21.97
CA GLY A 61 0.42 -12.88 23.05
C GLY A 61 1.15 -11.87 23.94
#